data_AF-A0A938JGS5-F1
#
_entry.id   AF-A0A938JGS5-F1
#
_cell.length_a   1.000
_cell.length_b   1.000
_cell.length_c   1.000
_cell.angle_alpha   90.00
_cell.angle_beta   90.00
_cell.angle_gamma   90.00
#
_symmetry.space_group_name_H-M   'P 1'
#
loop_
_entity.id
_entity.type
_entity.pdbx_description
1 polymer ?
#
loop_
_entity_poly.entity_id
_entity_poly.type
_entity_poly.pdbx_seq_one_letter_code
_entity_poly.pdbx_strand_id
1 'polypeptide(L)'
;MRSRRALLVASTCLIAPAMVAAGCGSSASTSITPREITFPVLWAGSNADGTPGAGIEPATIAVGTEGDSQFTLDLDDVRAKKAGPQWLAATASAAAVATLLTGADQSAVDLRYGITGPIDGPSGGAALTVGTMAAITGDPVKPKVAMTGTISPDGTVGTVSQVPAKVRAAKKAGYELVLVPWGSRRGFDPQSGRDVSLPALGRSLGIEVRVVRSIGEAYRAFTGSTIVPPPKAKPVITPQALQVAQRTTRRSVAALSREFAAGGNLLSVQDRTAIAPEVQSARAALAAGKYGLAYGLSVHATYVLKRALAKGASRALARMRGVAAARQALLDESKTLLATAEREMQGQSDPTG
;
A
#
# COMPACT_ATOMS: atom_id res chain seq x y z
N MET A 1 -45.60 3.97 39.62
CA MET A 1 -45.50 5.27 38.93
C MET A 1 -44.11 5.87 39.12
N ARG A 2 -43.24 5.81 38.11
CA ARG A 2 -42.26 6.84 37.70
C ARG A 2 -41.39 6.26 36.58
N SER A 3 -41.55 6.84 35.40
CA SER A 3 -40.97 6.44 34.12
C SER A 3 -39.45 6.63 34.08
N ARG A 4 -38.69 5.55 33.87
CA ARG A 4 -37.32 5.61 33.36
C ARG A 4 -37.38 5.58 31.84
N ARG A 5 -37.19 6.72 31.18
CA ARG A 5 -36.95 6.77 29.73
C ARG A 5 -35.47 6.45 29.49
N ALA A 6 -35.19 5.22 29.07
CA ALA A 6 -33.90 4.81 28.56
C ALA A 6 -33.65 5.50 27.21
N LEU A 7 -32.58 6.29 27.12
CA LEU A 7 -32.09 6.82 25.86
C LEU A 7 -31.20 5.73 25.24
N LEU A 8 -31.78 4.86 24.42
CA LEU A 8 -31.02 4.02 23.50
C LEU A 8 -30.50 4.92 22.37
N VAL A 9 -29.20 5.22 22.36
CA VAL A 9 -28.51 5.68 21.16
C VAL A 9 -27.98 4.41 20.49
N ALA A 10 -28.61 4.06 19.37
CA ALA A 10 -28.31 2.88 18.59
C ALA A 10 -26.84 2.86 18.16
N SER A 11 -26.11 1.89 18.71
CA SER A 11 -24.94 1.28 18.11
C SER A 11 -25.27 0.86 16.67
N THR A 12 -24.55 1.37 15.69
CA THR A 12 -24.44 0.71 14.37
C THR A 12 -23.26 1.28 13.61
N CYS A 13 -22.11 0.61 13.74
CA CYS A 13 -21.05 0.56 12.73
C CYS A 13 -20.16 -0.66 12.95
N LEU A 14 -20.74 -1.86 12.88
CA LEU A 14 -19.97 -3.07 12.57
C LEU A 14 -19.77 -3.10 11.05
N ILE A 15 -18.54 -2.83 10.62
CA ILE A 15 -18.10 -3.05 9.24
C ILE A 15 -17.50 -4.46 9.19
N ALA A 16 -18.27 -5.44 8.73
CA ALA A 16 -17.73 -6.71 8.28
C ALA A 16 -17.38 -6.60 6.79
N PRO A 17 -16.16 -6.99 6.34
CA PRO A 17 -15.91 -7.24 4.94
C PRO A 17 -16.27 -8.70 4.65
N ALA A 18 -17.46 -8.94 4.10
CA ALA A 18 -17.78 -10.21 3.45
C ALA A 18 -17.62 -10.03 1.94
N MET A 19 -16.78 -10.89 1.36
CA MET A 19 -16.47 -11.02 -0.07
C MET A 19 -17.74 -11.10 -0.93
N VAL A 20 -17.69 -10.50 -2.12
CA VAL A 20 -18.30 -11.05 -3.33
C VAL A 20 -17.38 -10.75 -4.51
N ALA A 21 -16.73 -11.79 -5.00
CA ALA A 21 -16.19 -11.87 -6.33
C ALA A 21 -17.35 -11.73 -7.35
N ALA A 22 -17.21 -10.81 -8.30
CA ALA A 22 -18.03 -10.80 -9.50
C ALA A 22 -17.16 -10.26 -10.63
N GLY A 23 -16.63 -11.21 -11.41
CA GLY A 23 -15.93 -10.92 -12.66
C GLY A 23 -16.85 -10.26 -13.68
N CYS A 24 -16.22 -9.44 -14.51
CA CYS A 24 -16.35 -9.44 -15.97
C CYS A 24 -15.66 -8.18 -16.48
N GLY A 25 -14.36 -8.29 -16.73
CA GLY A 25 -13.69 -7.52 -17.77
C GLY A 25 -13.48 -8.46 -18.94
N SER A 26 -14.11 -8.18 -20.08
CA SER A 26 -13.74 -8.77 -21.35
C SER A 26 -12.33 -8.29 -21.72
N SER A 27 -11.33 -8.96 -21.17
CA SER A 27 -9.94 -8.84 -21.58
C SER A 27 -9.68 -10.07 -22.43
N ALA A 28 -9.11 -9.90 -23.62
CA ALA A 28 -8.55 -11.03 -24.35
C ALA A 28 -7.69 -11.83 -23.34
N SER A 29 -8.03 -13.11 -23.11
CA SER A 29 -7.30 -13.96 -22.19
C SER A 29 -5.86 -14.07 -22.70
N THR A 30 -5.00 -13.19 -22.20
CA THR A 30 -3.59 -13.23 -22.52
C THR A 30 -3.03 -14.26 -21.57
N SER A 31 -3.09 -15.53 -21.97
CA SER A 31 -2.52 -16.61 -21.20
C SER A 31 -1.01 -16.34 -21.05
N ILE A 32 -0.56 -16.11 -19.82
CA ILE A 32 0.86 -15.95 -19.55
C ILE A 32 1.50 -17.32 -19.72
N THR A 33 2.40 -17.45 -20.68
CA THR A 33 3.17 -18.69 -20.85
C THR A 33 4.02 -18.91 -19.61
N PRO A 34 3.86 -20.08 -18.93
CA PRO A 34 4.65 -20.38 -17.75
C PRO A 34 6.14 -20.29 -18.03
N ARG A 35 6.86 -19.61 -17.15
CA ARG A 35 8.32 -19.49 -17.25
C ARG A 35 8.94 -19.23 -15.89
N GLU A 36 10.18 -19.67 -15.76
CA GLU A 36 11.00 -19.42 -14.59
C GLU A 36 12.31 -18.76 -15.04
N ILE A 37 12.68 -17.68 -14.37
CA ILE A 37 13.96 -17.00 -14.58
C ILE A 37 14.72 -16.89 -13.27
N THR A 38 16.05 -16.79 -13.37
CA THR A 38 16.91 -16.44 -12.24
C THR A 38 17.38 -15.00 -12.40
N PHE A 39 17.21 -14.19 -11.36
CA PHE A 39 17.53 -12.77 -11.39
C PHE A 39 18.50 -12.38 -10.26
N PRO A 40 19.59 -11.64 -10.56
CA PRO A 40 20.60 -11.31 -9.56
C PRO A 40 20.18 -10.15 -8.66
N VAL A 41 20.12 -10.41 -7.35
CA VAL A 41 19.79 -9.40 -6.34
C VAL A 41 20.99 -9.12 -5.45
N LEU A 42 21.47 -7.87 -5.45
CA LEU A 42 22.61 -7.48 -4.62
C LEU A 42 22.20 -7.26 -3.17
N TRP A 43 22.90 -7.91 -2.24
CA TRP A 43 22.70 -7.77 -0.81
C TRP A 43 24.00 -7.40 -0.09
N ALA A 44 23.84 -6.74 1.05
CA ALA A 44 24.91 -6.49 2.00
C ALA A 44 24.32 -6.58 3.41
N GLY A 45 25.06 -7.21 4.31
CA GLY A 45 24.62 -7.51 5.67
C GLY A 45 25.79 -7.99 6.50
N SER A 46 25.52 -8.79 7.53
CA SER A 46 26.55 -9.46 8.30
C SER A 46 26.55 -10.95 7.96
N ASN A 47 27.74 -11.52 7.80
CA ASN A 47 27.93 -12.95 7.72
C ASN A 47 27.60 -13.62 9.06
N ALA A 48 27.54 -14.96 9.08
CA ALA A 48 27.27 -15.74 10.29
C ALA A 48 28.28 -15.50 11.43
N ASP A 49 29.50 -15.05 11.10
CA ASP A 49 30.56 -14.68 12.05
C ASP A 49 30.49 -13.22 12.53
N GLY A 50 29.45 -12.46 12.13
CA GLY A 50 29.26 -11.05 12.47
C GLY A 50 30.08 -10.08 11.63
N THR A 51 30.93 -10.56 10.71
CA THR A 51 31.70 -9.68 9.81
C THR A 51 30.81 -9.10 8.72
N PRO A 52 31.06 -7.85 8.26
CA PRO A 52 30.34 -7.30 7.13
C PRO A 52 30.52 -8.16 5.87
N GLY A 53 29.39 -8.60 5.29
CA GLY A 53 29.32 -9.41 4.08
C GLY A 53 28.52 -8.72 2.99
N ALA A 54 28.84 -9.03 1.74
CA ALA A 54 28.04 -8.63 0.59
C ALA A 54 28.12 -9.70 -0.50
N GLY A 55 27.03 -9.88 -1.24
CA GLY A 55 26.90 -10.96 -2.20
C GLY A 55 25.80 -10.72 -3.22
N ILE A 56 25.55 -11.76 -4.01
CA ILE A 56 24.46 -11.82 -4.98
C ILE A 56 23.57 -12.99 -4.60
N GLU A 57 22.29 -12.69 -4.42
CA GLU A 57 21.25 -13.68 -4.27
C GLU A 57 20.65 -13.98 -5.66
N PRO A 58 20.79 -15.19 -6.19
CA PRO A 58 20.15 -15.60 -7.44
C PRO A 58 18.69 -15.95 -7.17
N ALA A 59 17.82 -14.94 -7.10
CA ALA A 59 16.40 -15.15 -6.85
C ALA A 59 15.73 -15.83 -8.04
N THR A 60 14.98 -16.90 -7.80
CA THR A 60 14.12 -17.52 -8.83
C THR A 60 12.77 -16.83 -8.85
N ILE A 61 12.26 -16.56 -10.04
CA ILE A 61 10.98 -15.91 -10.28
C ILE A 61 10.27 -16.74 -11.33
N ALA A 62 9.22 -17.44 -10.91
CA ALA A 62 8.33 -18.17 -11.79
C ALA A 62 7.02 -17.39 -11.96
N VAL A 63 6.56 -17.29 -13.21
CA VAL A 63 5.23 -16.79 -13.53
C VAL A 63 4.47 -17.88 -14.29
N GLY A 64 3.17 -17.97 -14.06
CA GLY A 64 2.28 -18.87 -14.79
C GLY A 64 0.80 -18.52 -14.59
N THR A 65 -0.03 -19.48 -14.96
CA THR A 65 -1.48 -19.49 -14.74
C THR A 65 -1.86 -20.85 -14.14
N GLU A 66 -2.21 -20.90 -12.87
CA GLU A 66 -2.72 -22.07 -12.15
C GLU A 66 -4.25 -21.98 -12.00
N GLY A 67 -5.00 -22.82 -12.72
CA GLY A 67 -6.45 -22.96 -12.56
C GLY A 67 -7.27 -21.69 -12.83
N ASP A 68 -8.30 -21.45 -12.03
CA ASP A 68 -9.22 -20.28 -12.09
C ASP A 68 -8.65 -19.04 -11.34
N SER A 69 -7.33 -18.84 -11.39
CA SER A 69 -6.61 -17.97 -10.43
C SER A 69 -7.14 -16.53 -10.30
N GLN A 70 -7.14 -16.06 -9.05
CA GLN A 70 -7.29 -14.68 -8.64
C GLN A 70 -5.92 -14.21 -8.10
N PHE A 71 -4.99 -13.76 -8.95
CA PHE A 71 -3.67 -13.21 -8.56
C PHE A 71 -3.01 -13.93 -7.36
N THR A 72 -2.23 -14.98 -7.59
CA THR A 72 -1.53 -15.66 -6.48
C THR A 72 -0.07 -15.23 -6.33
N LEU A 73 0.38 -15.18 -5.08
CA LEU A 73 1.75 -14.90 -4.70
C LEU A 73 2.23 -15.99 -3.73
N ASP A 74 3.01 -16.94 -4.25
CA ASP A 74 3.66 -17.99 -3.48
C ASP A 74 5.03 -17.53 -2.99
N LEU A 75 5.19 -17.48 -1.67
CA LEU A 75 6.41 -17.13 -0.95
C LEU A 75 6.88 -18.26 -0.03
N ASP A 76 6.40 -19.49 -0.22
CA ASP A 76 6.66 -20.57 0.73
C ASP A 76 8.13 -21.02 0.69
N ASP A 77 8.76 -21.09 -0.48
CA ASP A 77 10.22 -21.30 -0.57
C ASP A 77 10.97 -20.15 0.11
N VAL A 78 10.60 -18.89 -0.18
CA VAL A 78 11.21 -17.70 0.44
C VAL A 78 11.12 -17.75 1.97
N ARG A 79 9.97 -18.15 2.53
CA ARG A 79 9.77 -18.34 3.97
C ARG A 79 10.57 -19.51 4.52
N ALA A 80 10.58 -20.65 3.82
CA ALA A 80 11.34 -21.84 4.21
C ALA A 80 12.85 -21.57 4.29
N LYS A 81 13.36 -20.68 3.44
CA LYS A 81 14.75 -20.21 3.45
C LYS A 81 15.05 -19.13 4.48
N LYS A 82 14.09 -18.81 5.35
CA LYS A 82 14.21 -17.85 6.46
C LYS A 82 14.43 -16.41 5.97
N ALA A 83 13.75 -16.00 4.89
CA ALA A 83 13.71 -14.60 4.53
C ALA A 83 13.02 -13.77 5.62
N GLY A 84 13.57 -12.60 5.93
CA GLY A 84 13.00 -11.72 6.94
C GLY A 84 11.81 -10.89 6.42
N PRO A 85 11.10 -10.19 7.32
CA PRO A 85 9.89 -9.44 7.00
C PRO A 85 10.09 -8.36 5.94
N GLN A 86 11.26 -7.74 5.87
CA GLN A 86 11.52 -6.67 4.90
C GLN A 86 11.69 -7.24 3.49
N TRP A 87 12.32 -8.41 3.37
CA TRP A 87 12.41 -9.12 2.09
C TRP A 87 11.03 -9.59 1.60
N LEU A 88 10.21 -10.16 2.49
CA LEU A 88 8.84 -10.58 2.16
C LEU A 88 7.99 -9.39 1.66
N ALA A 89 8.03 -8.27 2.38
CA ALA A 89 7.33 -7.05 1.98
C ALA A 89 7.84 -6.48 0.64
N ALA A 90 9.16 -6.51 0.42
CA ALA A 90 9.76 -6.06 -0.83
C ALA A 90 9.36 -6.96 -2.02
N THR A 91 9.28 -8.28 -1.80
CA THR A 91 8.86 -9.26 -2.81
C THR A 91 7.39 -9.07 -3.19
N ALA A 92 6.51 -8.89 -2.20
CA ALA A 92 5.10 -8.59 -2.45
C ALA A 92 4.91 -7.25 -3.18
N SER A 93 5.67 -6.23 -2.79
CA SER A 93 5.65 -4.92 -3.47
C SER A 93 6.14 -5.04 -4.92
N ALA A 94 7.21 -5.81 -5.15
CA ALA A 94 7.73 -6.07 -6.48
C ALA A 94 6.71 -6.78 -7.38
N ALA A 95 6.03 -7.81 -6.86
CA ALA A 95 4.96 -8.51 -7.56
C ALA A 95 3.84 -7.53 -7.98
N ALA A 96 3.33 -6.73 -7.04
CA ALA A 96 2.26 -5.77 -7.31
C ALA A 96 2.68 -4.71 -8.34
N VAL A 97 3.86 -4.09 -8.15
CA VAL A 97 4.35 -3.03 -9.04
C VAL A 97 4.66 -3.56 -10.44
N ALA A 98 5.29 -4.73 -10.54
CA ALA A 98 5.59 -5.36 -11.82
C ALA A 98 4.32 -5.63 -12.63
N THR A 99 3.32 -6.27 -12.02
CA THR A 99 2.02 -6.56 -12.66
C THR A 99 1.29 -5.29 -13.11
N LEU A 100 1.30 -4.24 -12.27
CA LEU A 100 0.69 -2.96 -12.62
C LEU A 100 1.40 -2.26 -13.79
N LEU A 101 2.73 -2.31 -13.83
CA LEU A 101 3.51 -1.60 -14.85
C LEU A 101 3.55 -2.33 -16.19
N THR A 102 3.50 -3.67 -16.19
CA THR A 102 3.38 -4.47 -17.42
C THR A 102 1.97 -4.43 -17.99
N GLY A 103 0.96 -4.06 -17.19
CA GLY A 103 -0.44 -4.09 -17.59
C GLY A 103 -1.00 -5.52 -17.70
N ALA A 104 -0.32 -6.50 -17.10
CA ALA A 104 -0.79 -7.87 -17.09
C ALA A 104 -2.12 -8.01 -16.34
N ASP A 105 -2.98 -8.91 -16.84
CA ASP A 105 -4.24 -9.22 -16.18
C ASP A 105 -3.97 -9.87 -14.83
N GLN A 106 -4.37 -9.20 -13.75
CA GLN A 106 -4.14 -9.68 -12.39
C GLN A 106 -4.82 -11.04 -12.15
N SER A 107 -5.91 -11.32 -12.85
CA SER A 107 -6.60 -12.63 -12.77
C SER A 107 -5.91 -13.75 -13.56
N ALA A 108 -4.78 -13.47 -14.20
CA ALA A 108 -4.03 -14.44 -14.98
C ALA A 108 -2.53 -14.43 -14.62
N VAL A 109 -2.18 -13.95 -13.44
CA VAL A 109 -0.79 -13.85 -12.97
C VAL A 109 -0.64 -14.62 -11.66
N ASP A 110 0.06 -15.75 -11.73
CA ASP A 110 0.54 -16.48 -10.57
C ASP A 110 2.05 -16.34 -10.48
N LEU A 111 2.54 -15.86 -9.33
CA LEU A 111 3.94 -15.58 -9.11
C LEU A 111 4.48 -16.41 -7.96
N ARG A 112 5.57 -17.12 -8.21
CA ARG A 112 6.34 -17.83 -7.19
C ARG A 112 7.76 -17.31 -7.15
N TYR A 113 8.24 -17.05 -5.95
CA TYR A 113 9.62 -16.61 -5.72
C TYR A 113 10.39 -17.67 -4.96
N GLY A 114 11.68 -17.76 -5.23
CA GLY A 114 12.59 -18.60 -4.46
C GLY A 114 13.95 -17.95 -4.26
N ILE A 115 14.65 -18.40 -3.22
CA ILE A 115 15.97 -17.91 -2.82
C ILE A 115 16.85 -19.07 -2.33
N THR A 116 18.14 -18.83 -2.19
CA THR A 116 19.13 -19.85 -1.85
C THR A 116 19.46 -19.92 -0.37
N GLY A 117 19.24 -18.84 0.39
CA GLY A 117 19.53 -18.80 1.82
C GLY A 117 18.87 -17.65 2.58
N PRO A 118 19.16 -17.51 3.88
CA PRO A 118 18.58 -16.46 4.72
C PRO A 118 18.99 -15.07 4.23
N ILE A 119 18.00 -14.21 4.03
CA ILE A 119 18.19 -12.83 3.57
C ILE A 119 17.11 -11.92 4.16
N ASP A 120 17.49 -10.70 4.51
CA ASP A 120 16.53 -9.68 4.89
C ASP A 120 16.98 -8.31 4.39
N GLY A 121 16.02 -7.40 4.19
CA GLY A 121 16.26 -6.03 3.76
C GLY A 121 15.45 -5.64 2.52
N PRO A 122 14.98 -4.38 2.44
CA PRO A 122 14.13 -3.94 1.33
C PRO A 122 14.91 -3.72 0.02
N SER A 123 16.24 -3.81 0.05
CA SER A 123 17.13 -3.36 -1.03
C SER A 123 17.12 -4.23 -2.30
N GLY A 124 16.39 -5.35 -2.25
CA GLY A 124 16.13 -6.21 -3.41
C GLY A 124 14.87 -5.85 -4.19
N GLY A 125 14.00 -4.98 -3.66
CA GLY A 125 12.68 -4.72 -4.24
C GLY A 125 12.72 -4.29 -5.71
N ALA A 126 13.63 -3.39 -6.09
CA ALA A 126 13.75 -2.95 -7.48
C ALA A 126 14.30 -4.07 -8.40
N ALA A 127 15.24 -4.88 -7.92
CA ALA A 127 15.78 -6.01 -8.69
C ALA A 127 14.70 -7.07 -8.95
N LEU A 128 13.98 -7.46 -7.90
CA LEU A 128 12.84 -8.37 -7.99
C LEU A 128 11.78 -7.80 -8.94
N THR A 129 11.49 -6.50 -8.89
CA THR A 129 10.52 -5.88 -9.80
C THR A 129 10.94 -6.01 -11.26
N VAL A 130 12.21 -5.72 -11.62
CA VAL A 130 12.69 -5.91 -13.01
C VAL A 130 12.59 -7.38 -13.43
N GLY A 131 13.01 -8.30 -12.56
CA GLY A 131 12.92 -9.73 -12.83
C GLY A 131 11.49 -10.19 -13.06
N THR A 132 10.55 -9.77 -12.22
CA THR A 132 9.13 -10.08 -12.38
C THR A 132 8.54 -9.48 -13.65
N MET A 133 8.92 -8.24 -14.01
CA MET A 133 8.52 -7.65 -15.29
C MET A 133 9.04 -8.46 -16.49
N ALA A 134 10.29 -8.93 -16.43
CA ALA A 134 10.89 -9.73 -17.49
C ALA A 134 10.26 -11.13 -17.56
N ALA A 135 9.91 -11.73 -16.43
CA ALA A 135 9.17 -12.98 -16.37
C ALA A 135 7.76 -12.83 -16.98
N ILE A 136 7.03 -11.76 -16.63
CA ILE A 136 5.68 -11.53 -17.17
C ILE A 136 5.71 -11.27 -18.69
N THR A 137 6.62 -10.42 -19.16
CA THR A 137 6.69 -10.04 -20.58
C THR A 137 7.40 -11.09 -21.45
N GLY A 138 8.25 -11.92 -20.85
CA GLY A 138 9.12 -12.84 -21.56
C GLY A 138 10.36 -12.22 -22.18
N ASP A 139 10.69 -10.96 -21.86
CA ASP A 139 11.88 -10.30 -22.37
C ASP A 139 13.16 -10.97 -21.84
N PRO A 140 14.17 -11.21 -22.70
CA PRO A 140 15.44 -11.78 -22.26
C PRO A 140 16.21 -10.81 -21.37
N VAL A 141 16.75 -11.32 -20.26
CA VAL A 141 17.58 -10.55 -19.32
C VAL A 141 19.05 -10.67 -19.73
N LYS A 142 19.72 -9.54 -19.92
CA LYS A 142 21.16 -9.51 -20.23
C LYS A 142 21.98 -10.12 -19.09
N PRO A 143 22.94 -10.99 -19.40
CA PRO A 143 23.85 -11.54 -18.39
C PRO A 143 24.77 -10.44 -17.85
N LYS A 144 25.37 -10.68 -16.68
CA LYS A 144 26.38 -9.81 -16.05
C LYS A 144 25.93 -8.36 -15.75
N VAL A 145 24.62 -8.12 -15.68
CA VAL A 145 24.03 -6.90 -15.13
C VAL A 145 23.44 -7.22 -13.75
N ALA A 146 23.75 -6.41 -12.74
CA ALA A 146 23.18 -6.55 -11.40
C ALA A 146 22.61 -5.21 -10.91
N MET A 147 21.75 -5.22 -9.91
CA MET A 147 21.22 -3.99 -9.34
C MET A 147 20.85 -4.08 -7.86
N THR A 148 20.67 -2.91 -7.25
CA THR A 148 20.11 -2.75 -5.90
C THR A 148 19.20 -1.53 -5.86
N GLY A 149 18.23 -1.53 -4.94
CA GLY A 149 17.29 -0.44 -4.77
C GLY A 149 16.00 -0.92 -4.12
N THR A 150 15.33 -0.04 -3.37
CA THR A 150 13.93 -0.29 -3.00
C THR A 150 13.01 0.10 -4.15
N ILE A 151 11.77 -0.37 -4.13
CA ILE A 151 10.76 -0.02 -5.14
C ILE A 151 9.62 0.75 -4.49
N SER A 152 9.24 1.87 -5.11
CA SER A 152 8.04 2.63 -4.76
C SER A 152 6.86 2.26 -5.68
N PRO A 153 5.60 2.41 -5.24
CA PRO A 153 4.43 2.05 -6.06
C PRO A 153 4.30 2.77 -7.40
N ASP A 154 4.94 3.93 -7.54
CA ASP A 154 5.01 4.73 -8.77
C ASP A 154 6.12 4.28 -9.73
N GLY A 155 6.90 3.26 -9.36
CA GLY A 155 8.04 2.78 -10.14
C GLY A 155 9.36 3.52 -9.84
N THR A 156 9.40 4.41 -8.85
CA THR A 156 10.64 5.07 -8.41
C THR A 156 11.59 4.08 -7.73
N VAL A 157 12.88 4.13 -8.07
CA VAL A 157 13.93 3.32 -7.44
C VAL A 157 14.50 4.08 -6.24
N GLY A 158 14.21 3.57 -5.04
CA GLY A 158 14.58 4.23 -3.78
C GLY A 158 15.98 3.89 -3.28
N THR A 159 16.47 4.73 -2.37
CA THR A 159 17.83 4.68 -1.83
C THR A 159 18.09 3.48 -0.97
N VAL A 160 19.34 3.00 -0.98
CA VAL A 160 19.81 1.90 -0.13
C VAL A 160 21.21 2.20 0.41
N SER A 161 21.56 1.47 1.47
CA SER A 161 22.85 1.57 2.15
C SER A 161 23.86 0.54 1.65
N GLN A 162 25.12 0.70 2.06
CA GLN A 162 26.24 -0.23 1.82
C GLN A 162 26.50 -0.53 0.32
N VAL A 163 26.21 0.44 -0.55
CA VAL A 163 26.36 0.26 -2.00
C VAL A 163 27.81 0.02 -2.43
N PRO A 164 28.86 0.66 -1.85
CA PRO A 164 30.25 0.31 -2.17
C PRO A 164 30.58 -1.17 -1.97
N ALA A 165 30.08 -1.79 -0.89
CA ALA A 165 30.27 -3.21 -0.62
C ALA A 165 29.57 -4.08 -1.69
N LYS A 166 28.33 -3.72 -2.06
CA LYS A 166 27.56 -4.40 -3.11
C LYS A 166 28.24 -4.32 -4.48
N VAL A 167 28.78 -3.16 -4.86
CA VAL A 167 29.52 -2.97 -6.12
C VAL A 167 30.77 -3.85 -6.16
N ARG A 168 31.52 -3.93 -5.06
CA ARG A 168 32.68 -4.83 -4.94
C ARG A 168 32.28 -6.31 -5.02
N ALA A 169 31.18 -6.70 -4.37
CA ALA A 169 30.64 -8.05 -4.48
C ALA A 169 30.23 -8.41 -5.92
N ALA A 170 29.57 -7.48 -6.62
CA ALA A 170 29.23 -7.65 -8.03
C ALA A 170 30.48 -7.85 -8.91
N LYS A 171 31.52 -7.02 -8.72
CA LYS A 171 32.78 -7.19 -9.44
C LYS A 171 33.44 -8.53 -9.15
N LYS A 172 33.50 -8.95 -7.88
CA LYS A 172 34.05 -10.24 -7.47
C LYS A 172 33.30 -11.41 -8.10
N ALA A 173 31.98 -11.28 -8.27
CA ALA A 173 31.13 -12.26 -8.93
C ALA A 173 31.15 -12.17 -10.47
N GLY A 174 31.99 -11.32 -11.07
CA GLY A 174 32.16 -11.23 -12.53
C GLY A 174 31.12 -10.40 -13.27
N TYR A 175 30.34 -9.57 -12.57
CA TYR A 175 29.41 -8.65 -13.21
C TYR A 175 30.15 -7.45 -13.82
N GLU A 176 29.62 -6.94 -14.92
CA GLU A 176 30.22 -5.87 -15.71
C GLU A 176 29.49 -4.54 -15.50
N LEU A 177 28.20 -4.59 -15.15
CA LEU A 177 27.36 -3.42 -14.90
C LEU A 177 26.57 -3.56 -13.61
N VAL A 178 26.60 -2.54 -12.76
CA VAL A 178 25.75 -2.41 -11.58
C VAL A 178 24.86 -1.17 -11.69
N LEU A 179 23.55 -1.38 -11.62
CA LEU A 179 22.58 -0.29 -11.52
C LEU A 179 22.35 0.07 -10.05
N VAL A 180 22.48 1.35 -9.74
CA VAL A 180 22.32 1.88 -8.38
C VAL A 180 21.29 3.01 -8.35
N PRO A 181 20.59 3.23 -7.23
CA PRO A 181 19.58 4.27 -7.15
C PRO A 181 20.18 5.67 -7.28
N TRP A 182 19.50 6.52 -8.05
CA TRP A 182 19.20 7.92 -7.74
C TRP A 182 20.03 8.58 -6.63
N GLY A 183 19.37 8.61 -5.46
CA GLY A 183 19.86 9.23 -4.24
C GLY A 183 21.02 8.48 -3.57
N SER A 184 21.42 7.31 -4.06
CA SER A 184 22.58 6.56 -3.56
C SER A 184 23.83 6.76 -4.42
N ARG A 185 23.87 7.74 -5.35
CA ARG A 185 25.04 7.97 -6.24
C ARG A 185 26.37 8.15 -5.49
N ARG A 186 26.31 8.63 -4.25
CA ARG A 186 27.42 8.69 -3.30
C ARG A 186 27.09 7.80 -2.12
N GLY A 187 28.10 7.15 -1.57
CA GLY A 187 27.95 6.37 -0.36
C GLY A 187 29.23 6.39 0.45
N PHE A 188 29.09 6.31 1.77
CA PHE A 188 30.21 6.12 2.66
C PHE A 188 30.88 4.78 2.36
N ASP A 189 32.19 4.81 2.11
CA ASP A 189 32.99 3.62 1.93
C ASP A 189 33.85 3.37 3.18
N PRO A 190 33.51 2.35 3.99
CA PRO A 190 34.27 1.99 5.18
C PRO A 190 35.75 1.67 4.91
N GLN A 191 36.10 1.19 3.71
CA GLN A 191 37.49 0.87 3.38
C GLN A 191 38.35 2.13 3.19
N SER A 192 37.75 3.22 2.71
CA SER A 192 38.45 4.49 2.50
C SER A 192 38.23 5.51 3.62
N GLY A 193 37.25 5.26 4.50
CA GLY A 193 36.82 6.19 5.55
C GLY A 193 36.17 7.48 5.02
N ARG A 194 35.75 7.51 3.75
CA ARG A 194 35.23 8.71 3.07
C ARG A 194 34.00 8.38 2.24
N ASP A 195 33.21 9.40 1.95
CA ASP A 195 32.15 9.31 0.94
C ASP A 195 32.76 9.24 -0.46
N VAL A 196 32.42 8.19 -1.19
CA VAL A 196 32.88 7.98 -2.57
C VAL A 196 31.74 8.14 -3.56
N SER A 197 32.07 8.64 -4.76
CA SER A 197 31.16 8.57 -5.90
C SER A 197 31.14 7.13 -6.42
N LEU A 198 29.96 6.52 -6.51
CA LEU A 198 29.85 5.13 -6.96
C LEU A 198 30.29 4.93 -8.42
N PRO A 199 29.98 5.82 -9.39
CA PRO A 199 30.58 5.75 -10.72
C PRO A 199 32.11 5.85 -10.74
N ALA A 200 32.71 6.63 -9.82
CA ALA A 200 34.16 6.70 -9.70
C ALA A 200 34.75 5.41 -9.09
N LEU A 201 34.10 4.88 -8.05
CA LEU A 201 34.45 3.59 -7.45
C LEU A 201 34.37 2.47 -8.49
N GLY A 202 33.30 2.41 -9.27
CA GLY A 202 33.15 1.44 -10.36
C GLY A 202 34.32 1.48 -11.33
N ARG A 203 34.69 2.67 -11.83
CA ARG A 203 35.87 2.86 -12.70
C ARG A 203 37.16 2.34 -12.07
N SER A 204 37.39 2.62 -10.78
CA SER A 204 38.59 2.13 -10.07
C SER A 204 38.62 0.61 -9.90
N LEU A 205 37.45 -0.04 -9.88
CA LEU A 205 37.31 -1.49 -9.75
C LEU A 205 37.18 -2.21 -11.10
N GLY A 206 37.14 -1.46 -12.21
CA GLY A 206 36.89 -2.02 -13.54
C GLY A 206 35.49 -2.64 -13.68
N ILE A 207 34.45 -1.98 -13.15
CA ILE A 207 33.03 -2.31 -13.32
C ILE A 207 32.24 -1.03 -13.64
N GLU A 208 31.31 -1.09 -14.59
CA GLU A 208 30.44 0.06 -14.86
C GLU A 208 29.41 0.19 -13.72
N VAL A 209 29.29 1.40 -13.16
CA VAL A 209 28.21 1.72 -12.22
C VAL A 209 27.34 2.81 -12.83
N ARG A 210 26.08 2.47 -13.08
CA ARG A 210 25.11 3.37 -13.71
C ARG A 210 24.00 3.71 -12.74
N VAL A 211 23.65 4.99 -12.67
CA VAL A 211 22.60 5.46 -11.78
C VAL A 211 21.25 5.41 -12.50
N VAL A 212 20.21 4.92 -11.82
CA VAL A 212 18.83 4.85 -12.34
C VAL A 212 17.85 5.54 -11.40
N ARG A 213 16.83 6.19 -11.95
CA ARG A 213 15.76 6.87 -11.19
C ARG A 213 14.49 6.05 -11.09
N SER A 214 14.20 5.29 -12.14
CA SER A 214 12.95 4.56 -12.28
C SER A 214 13.21 3.11 -12.67
N ILE A 215 12.21 2.28 -12.40
CA ILE A 215 12.23 0.89 -12.78
C ILE A 215 12.23 0.72 -14.31
N GLY A 216 11.64 1.66 -15.06
CA GLY A 216 11.70 1.66 -16.52
C GLY A 216 13.11 1.83 -17.09
N GLU A 217 13.93 2.72 -16.48
CA GLU A 217 15.35 2.86 -16.84
C GLU A 217 16.14 1.58 -16.53
N ALA A 218 15.88 0.98 -15.36
CA ALA A 218 16.50 -0.27 -14.95
C ALA A 218 16.12 -1.42 -15.88
N TYR A 219 14.82 -1.55 -16.18
CA TYR A 219 14.28 -2.56 -17.09
C TYR A 219 14.95 -2.48 -18.46
N ARG A 220 15.01 -1.27 -19.05
CA ARG A 220 15.69 -1.05 -20.34
C ARG A 220 17.17 -1.40 -20.30
N ALA A 221 17.86 -1.15 -19.19
CA ALA A 221 19.25 -1.55 -19.05
C ALA A 221 19.40 -3.08 -19.08
N PHE A 222 18.52 -3.81 -18.38
CA PHE A 222 18.51 -5.28 -18.33
C PHE A 222 18.04 -5.95 -19.61
N THR A 223 17.00 -5.46 -20.27
CA THR A 223 16.35 -6.17 -21.40
C THR A 223 16.59 -5.50 -22.75
N GLY A 224 16.85 -4.19 -22.77
CA GLY A 224 16.84 -3.38 -23.99
C GLY A 224 15.43 -2.90 -24.40
N SER A 225 14.40 -3.56 -23.91
CA SER A 225 12.99 -3.20 -24.12
C SER A 225 12.56 -2.03 -23.24
N THR A 226 11.56 -1.30 -23.69
CA THR A 226 10.93 -0.24 -22.90
C THR A 226 9.51 -0.63 -22.55
N ILE A 227 9.23 -0.77 -21.25
CA ILE A 227 7.85 -0.84 -20.77
C ILE A 227 7.39 0.60 -20.62
N VAL A 228 6.55 1.03 -21.56
CA VAL A 228 5.76 2.24 -21.38
C VAL A 228 4.60 1.82 -20.48
N PRO A 229 4.48 2.35 -19.24
CA PRO A 229 3.30 2.08 -18.44
C PRO A 229 2.08 2.40 -19.31
N PRO A 230 1.13 1.47 -19.48
CA PRO A 230 -0.03 1.75 -20.32
C PRO A 230 -0.63 3.08 -19.83
N PRO A 231 -0.95 4.03 -20.74
CA PRO A 231 -1.52 5.30 -20.32
C PRO A 231 -2.67 4.98 -19.38
N LYS A 232 -2.59 5.43 -18.12
CA LYS A 232 -3.55 5.07 -17.08
C LYS A 232 -4.94 5.28 -17.66
N ALA A 233 -5.62 4.20 -18.04
CA ALA A 233 -6.97 4.30 -18.53
C ALA A 233 -7.74 5.00 -17.41
N LYS A 234 -8.46 6.07 -17.73
CA LYS A 234 -9.32 6.71 -16.74
C LYS A 234 -10.16 5.58 -16.14
N PRO A 235 -10.11 5.36 -14.81
CA PRO A 235 -10.77 4.22 -14.22
C PRO A 235 -12.22 4.21 -14.69
N VAL A 236 -12.57 3.17 -15.45
CA VAL A 236 -13.93 3.02 -15.96
C VAL A 236 -14.77 2.63 -14.76
N ILE A 237 -15.71 3.50 -14.39
CA ILE A 237 -16.64 3.17 -13.32
C ILE A 237 -17.54 2.06 -13.85
N THR A 238 -17.32 0.83 -13.38
CA THR A 238 -18.18 -0.30 -13.74
C THR A 238 -19.61 -0.07 -13.24
N PRO A 239 -20.64 -0.67 -13.86
CA PRO A 239 -22.01 -0.59 -13.35
C PRO A 239 -22.11 -1.01 -11.87
N GLN A 240 -21.34 -2.01 -11.45
CA GLN A 240 -21.27 -2.47 -10.06
C GLN A 240 -20.63 -1.42 -9.14
N ALA A 241 -19.49 -0.85 -9.54
CA ALA A 241 -18.84 0.22 -8.78
C ALA A 241 -19.73 1.46 -8.66
N LEU A 242 -20.45 1.80 -9.74
CA LEU A 242 -21.44 2.89 -9.73
C LEU A 242 -22.58 2.58 -8.76
N GLN A 243 -23.13 1.36 -8.76
CA GLN A 243 -24.18 0.96 -7.82
C GLN A 243 -23.71 1.03 -6.36
N VAL A 244 -22.50 0.59 -6.06
CA VAL A 244 -21.90 0.69 -4.73
C VAL A 244 -21.71 2.14 -4.32
N ALA A 245 -21.17 2.99 -5.20
CA ALA A 245 -21.01 4.42 -4.95
C ALA A 245 -22.35 5.11 -4.71
N GLN A 246 -23.36 4.81 -5.54
CA GLN A 246 -24.73 5.33 -5.39
C GLN A 246 -25.35 4.92 -4.05
N ARG A 247 -25.28 3.64 -3.69
CA ARG A 247 -25.81 3.10 -2.43
C ARG A 247 -25.14 3.74 -1.22
N THR A 248 -23.81 3.81 -1.23
CA THR A 248 -23.00 4.39 -0.14
C THR A 248 -23.26 5.88 0.02
N THR A 249 -23.33 6.61 -1.09
CA THR A 249 -23.64 8.05 -1.10
C THR A 249 -25.04 8.32 -0.56
N ARG A 250 -26.05 7.58 -1.03
CA ARG A 250 -27.44 7.71 -0.53
C ARG A 250 -27.52 7.45 0.98
N ARG A 251 -26.85 6.40 1.46
CA ARG A 251 -26.79 6.09 2.89
C ARG A 251 -26.13 7.22 3.69
N SER A 252 -25.00 7.72 3.22
CA SER A 252 -24.23 8.78 3.91
C SER A 252 -25.01 10.09 4.00
N VAL A 253 -25.59 10.55 2.89
CA VAL A 253 -26.42 11.77 2.86
C VAL A 253 -27.68 11.62 3.72
N ALA A 254 -28.31 10.45 3.72
CA ALA A 254 -29.48 10.17 4.55
C ALA A 254 -29.13 10.11 6.05
N ALA A 255 -27.99 9.52 6.41
CA ALA A 255 -27.51 9.52 7.79
C ALA A 255 -27.22 10.93 8.29
N LEU A 256 -26.43 11.71 7.54
CA LEU A 256 -26.19 13.13 7.82
C LEU A 256 -27.50 13.91 8.01
N SER A 257 -28.47 13.68 7.14
CA SER A 257 -29.78 14.33 7.18
C SER A 257 -30.57 14.03 8.45
N ARG A 258 -30.57 12.76 8.87
CA ARG A 258 -31.23 12.34 10.11
C ARG A 258 -30.50 12.87 11.33
N GLU A 259 -29.18 12.78 11.37
CA GLU A 259 -28.36 13.29 12.48
C GLU A 259 -28.52 14.80 12.64
N PHE A 260 -28.53 15.56 11.54
CA PHE A 260 -28.72 17.00 11.59
C PHE A 260 -30.11 17.39 12.13
N ALA A 261 -31.16 16.67 11.71
CA ALA A 261 -32.52 16.87 12.21
C ALA A 261 -32.66 16.48 13.69
N ALA A 262 -32.01 15.38 14.10
CA ALA A 262 -32.00 14.89 15.48
C ALA A 262 -31.14 15.76 16.41
N GLY A 263 -30.23 16.58 15.86
CA GLY A 263 -29.29 17.40 16.62
C GLY A 263 -29.93 18.40 17.59
N GLY A 264 -31.21 18.72 17.42
CA GLY A 264 -32.06 19.33 18.45
C GLY A 264 -31.39 20.46 19.25
N ASN A 265 -31.61 20.50 20.56
CA ASN A 265 -31.06 21.55 21.43
C ASN A 265 -29.55 21.46 21.68
N LEU A 266 -28.87 20.44 21.14
CA LEU A 266 -27.41 20.29 21.26
C LEU A 266 -26.68 21.20 20.27
N LEU A 267 -27.29 21.52 19.13
CA LEU A 267 -26.75 22.46 18.16
C LEU A 267 -27.12 23.89 18.53
N SER A 268 -26.14 24.79 18.56
CA SER A 268 -26.41 26.22 18.70
C SER A 268 -27.01 26.81 17.41
N VAL A 269 -27.60 28.00 17.51
CA VAL A 269 -28.11 28.73 16.33
C VAL A 269 -27.00 28.93 15.30
N GLN A 270 -25.79 29.30 15.73
CA GLN A 270 -24.62 29.48 14.86
C GLN A 270 -24.20 28.17 14.18
N ASP A 271 -24.15 27.05 14.92
CA ASP A 271 -23.80 25.74 14.34
C ASP A 271 -24.82 25.34 13.26
N ARG A 272 -26.12 25.56 13.53
CA ARG A 272 -27.20 25.25 12.56
C ARG A 272 -27.09 26.10 11.30
N THR A 273 -26.84 27.40 11.43
CA THR A 273 -26.71 28.30 10.28
C THR A 273 -25.48 27.99 9.43
N ALA A 274 -24.41 27.47 10.03
CA ALA A 274 -23.20 27.08 9.31
C ALA A 274 -23.34 25.73 8.60
N ILE A 275 -24.00 24.74 9.22
CA ILE A 275 -24.06 23.37 8.71
C ILE A 275 -25.23 23.15 7.73
N ALA A 276 -26.35 23.86 7.90
CA ALA A 276 -27.54 23.68 7.06
C ALA A 276 -27.28 23.84 5.54
N PRO A 277 -26.50 24.85 5.09
CA PRO A 277 -26.18 25.00 3.67
C PRO A 277 -25.36 23.82 3.11
N GLU A 278 -24.46 23.24 3.90
CA GLU A 278 -23.67 22.06 3.48
C GLU A 278 -24.53 20.81 3.36
N VAL A 279 -25.45 20.58 4.32
CA VAL A 279 -26.43 19.48 4.26
C VAL A 279 -27.33 19.62 3.04
N GLN A 280 -27.80 20.85 2.75
CA GLN A 280 -28.61 21.13 1.57
C GLN A 280 -27.82 20.91 0.27
N SER A 281 -26.55 21.32 0.23
CA SER A 281 -25.67 21.13 -0.92
C SER A 281 -25.39 19.65 -1.20
N ALA A 282 -25.17 18.84 -0.16
CA ALA A 282 -25.01 17.39 -0.30
C ALA A 282 -26.27 16.72 -0.86
N ARG A 283 -27.47 17.13 -0.40
CA ARG A 283 -28.76 16.64 -0.92
C ARG A 283 -28.99 17.07 -2.38
N ALA A 284 -28.72 18.33 -2.70
CA ALA A 284 -28.88 18.86 -4.06
C ALA A 284 -27.93 18.14 -5.05
N ALA A 285 -26.68 17.90 -4.65
CA ALA A 285 -25.74 17.12 -5.44
C ALA A 285 -26.21 15.68 -5.66
N LEU A 286 -26.80 15.05 -4.63
CA LEU A 286 -27.37 13.70 -4.76
C LEU A 286 -28.57 13.65 -5.70
N ALA A 287 -29.48 14.63 -5.60
CA ALA A 287 -30.63 14.76 -6.49
C ALA A 287 -30.23 15.01 -7.95
N ALA A 288 -29.13 15.75 -8.17
CA ALA A 288 -28.55 15.99 -9.49
C ALA A 288 -27.71 14.82 -10.04
N GLY A 289 -27.70 13.67 -9.38
CA GLY A 289 -26.92 12.49 -9.81
C GLY A 289 -25.39 12.63 -9.66
N LYS A 290 -24.91 13.68 -8.98
CA LYS A 290 -23.48 13.95 -8.76
C LYS A 290 -22.97 13.20 -7.53
N TYR A 291 -22.91 11.86 -7.61
CA TYR A 291 -22.65 10.99 -6.44
C TYR A 291 -21.32 11.27 -5.74
N GLY A 292 -20.22 11.46 -6.47
CA GLY A 292 -18.92 11.77 -5.86
C GLY A 292 -18.92 13.09 -5.08
N LEU A 293 -19.52 14.14 -5.66
CA LEU A 293 -19.66 15.44 -4.99
C LEU A 293 -20.57 15.33 -3.76
N ALA A 294 -21.71 14.64 -3.90
CA ALA A 294 -22.64 14.42 -2.80
C ALA A 294 -21.99 13.65 -1.64
N TYR A 295 -21.19 12.63 -1.94
CA TYR A 295 -20.46 11.86 -0.94
C TYR A 295 -19.44 12.75 -0.21
N GLY A 296 -18.60 13.47 -0.94
CA GLY A 296 -17.59 14.36 -0.35
C GLY A 296 -18.20 15.45 0.55
N LEU A 297 -19.25 16.12 0.07
CA LEU A 297 -20.00 17.10 0.87
C LEU A 297 -20.63 16.45 2.10
N SER A 298 -21.17 15.24 1.97
CA SER A 298 -21.80 14.56 3.11
C SER A 298 -20.79 14.17 4.19
N VAL A 299 -19.60 13.71 3.82
CA VAL A 299 -18.55 13.32 4.77
C VAL A 299 -18.04 14.55 5.52
N HIS A 300 -17.77 15.64 4.80
CA HIS A 300 -17.34 16.90 5.41
C HIS A 300 -18.38 17.44 6.39
N ALA A 301 -19.64 17.57 5.94
CA ALA A 301 -20.72 18.08 6.78
C ALA A 301 -20.98 17.18 8.01
N THR A 302 -20.83 15.86 7.87
CA THR A 302 -20.94 14.91 8.99
C THR A 302 -19.85 15.16 10.03
N TYR A 303 -18.60 15.38 9.59
CA TYR A 303 -17.51 15.69 10.51
C TYR A 303 -17.78 16.97 11.32
N VAL A 304 -18.17 18.04 10.64
CA VAL A 304 -18.48 19.32 11.29
C VAL A 304 -19.68 19.18 12.24
N LEU A 305 -20.71 18.46 11.83
CA LEU A 305 -21.89 18.17 12.64
C LEU A 305 -21.55 17.40 13.92
N LYS A 306 -20.80 16.30 13.82
CA LYS A 306 -20.41 15.50 14.99
C LYS A 306 -19.60 16.32 15.97
N ARG A 307 -18.70 17.17 15.49
CA ARG A 307 -17.95 18.11 16.34
C ARG A 307 -18.86 19.10 17.06
N ALA A 308 -19.87 19.66 16.38
CA ALA A 308 -20.82 20.58 16.99
C ALA A 308 -21.71 19.89 18.04
N LEU A 309 -22.20 18.68 17.74
CA LEU A 309 -23.00 17.87 18.67
C LEU A 309 -22.21 17.50 19.93
N ALA A 310 -20.95 17.10 19.78
CA ALA A 310 -20.07 16.79 20.91
C ALA A 310 -19.85 18.00 21.83
N LYS A 311 -19.62 19.19 21.25
CA LYS A 311 -19.54 20.45 22.02
C LYS A 311 -20.86 20.78 22.72
N GLY A 312 -21.99 20.57 22.05
CA GLY A 312 -23.33 20.73 22.60
C GLY A 312 -23.59 19.83 23.81
N ALA A 313 -23.33 18.53 23.65
CA ALA A 313 -23.47 17.52 24.68
C ALA A 313 -22.58 17.83 25.90
N SER A 314 -21.33 18.22 25.66
CA SER A 314 -20.39 18.61 26.73
C SER A 314 -20.90 19.81 27.53
N ARG A 315 -21.44 20.83 26.87
CA ARG A 315 -22.05 22.00 27.55
C ARG A 315 -23.29 21.61 28.36
N ALA A 316 -24.14 20.75 27.82
CA ALA A 316 -25.34 20.27 28.51
C ALA A 316 -24.96 19.45 29.75
N LEU A 317 -23.99 18.54 29.63
CA LEU A 317 -23.48 17.71 30.72
C LEU A 317 -22.84 18.58 31.82
N ALA A 318 -22.02 19.56 31.46
CA ALA A 318 -21.39 20.49 32.38
C ALA A 318 -22.42 21.35 33.15
N ARG A 319 -23.52 21.75 32.50
CA ARG A 319 -24.63 22.45 33.18
C ARG A 319 -25.37 21.56 34.18
N MET A 320 -25.49 20.27 33.90
CA MET A 320 -26.22 19.33 34.77
C MET A 320 -25.40 18.80 35.95
N ARG A 321 -24.09 18.57 35.75
CA ARG A 321 -23.24 17.85 36.70
C ARG A 321 -22.03 18.64 37.20
N GLY A 322 -21.82 19.87 36.70
CA GLY A 322 -20.60 20.63 36.93
C GLY A 322 -19.46 20.20 36.00
N VAL A 323 -18.52 21.12 35.75
CA VAL A 323 -17.47 20.96 34.73
C VAL A 323 -16.52 19.79 35.03
N ALA A 324 -16.15 19.59 36.29
CA ALA A 324 -15.22 18.53 36.70
C ALA A 324 -15.82 17.12 36.50
N ALA A 325 -17.07 16.91 36.93
CA ALA A 325 -17.76 15.63 36.79
C ALA A 325 -18.13 15.33 35.33
N ALA A 326 -18.45 16.35 34.54
CA ALA A 326 -18.69 16.21 33.11
C ALA A 326 -17.43 15.79 32.34
N ARG A 327 -16.27 16.37 32.69
CA ARG A 327 -14.98 16.00 32.10
C ARG A 327 -14.62 14.54 32.40
N GLN A 328 -14.83 14.09 33.65
CA GLN A 328 -14.52 12.72 34.04
C GLN A 328 -15.39 11.69 33.30
N ALA A 329 -16.71 11.94 33.21
CA ALA A 329 -17.62 11.06 32.49
C ALA A 329 -17.26 10.91 31.00
N LEU A 330 -16.84 11.99 30.33
CA LEU A 330 -16.41 11.94 28.93
C LEU A 330 -15.11 11.16 28.74
N LEU A 331 -14.17 11.23 29.69
CA LEU A 331 -12.93 10.45 29.65
C LEU A 331 -13.21 8.95 29.81
N ASP A 332 -14.13 8.59 30.71
CA ASP A 332 -14.50 7.19 30.96
C ASP A 332 -15.25 6.59 29.75
N GLU A 333 -16.13 7.37 29.12
CA GLU A 333 -16.81 6.96 27.88
C GLU A 333 -15.83 6.82 26.71
N SER A 334 -14.88 7.76 26.56
CA SER A 334 -13.84 7.68 25.52
C SER A 334 -12.95 6.45 25.66
N LYS A 335 -12.57 6.07 26.88
CA LYS A 335 -11.80 4.85 27.13
C LYS A 335 -12.58 3.60 26.76
N THR A 336 -13.88 3.57 27.07
CA THR A 336 -14.77 2.46 26.75
C THR A 336 -14.88 2.28 25.23
N LEU A 337 -15.06 3.36 24.47
CA LEU A 337 -15.13 3.32 23.00
C LEU A 337 -13.81 2.86 22.36
N LEU A 338 -12.66 3.32 22.87
CA LEU A 338 -11.34 2.85 22.40
C LEU A 338 -11.17 1.35 22.64
N ALA A 339 -11.54 0.86 23.83
CA ALA A 339 -11.45 -0.55 24.16
C ALA A 339 -12.40 -1.44 23.33
N THR A 340 -13.54 -0.91 22.88
CA THR A 340 -14.43 -1.60 21.94
C THR A 340 -13.85 -1.62 20.53
N ALA A 341 -13.34 -0.50 20.04
CA ALA A 341 -12.72 -0.41 18.72
C ALA A 341 -11.46 -1.30 18.60
N GLU A 342 -10.64 -1.36 19.64
CA GLU A 342 -9.47 -2.25 19.70
C GLU A 342 -9.86 -3.73 19.62
N ARG A 343 -10.98 -4.12 20.28
CA ARG A 343 -11.51 -5.50 20.20
C ARG A 343 -12.04 -5.84 18.81
N GLU A 344 -12.77 -4.92 18.17
CA GLU A 344 -13.25 -5.10 16.81
C GLU A 344 -12.09 -5.21 15.79
N MET A 345 -11.04 -4.40 15.94
CA MET A 345 -9.85 -4.47 15.08
C MET A 345 -9.05 -5.77 15.24
N GLN A 346 -9.12 -6.41 16.41
CA GLN A 346 -8.49 -7.70 16.67
C GLN A 346 -9.35 -8.90 16.25
N GLY A 347 -10.50 -8.66 15.59
CA GLY A 347 -11.39 -9.72 15.11
C GLY A 347 -12.13 -10.46 16.23
N GLN A 348 -12.13 -9.92 17.46
CA GLN A 348 -12.88 -10.49 18.58
C GLN A 348 -14.27 -9.87 18.59
N SER A 349 -15.26 -10.59 18.06
CA SER A 349 -16.67 -10.19 18.18
C SER A 349 -17.14 -10.35 19.64
N ASP A 350 -17.88 -9.36 20.13
CA ASP A 350 -18.50 -9.35 21.46
C ASP A 350 -19.40 -10.60 21.65
N PRO A 351 -19.40 -11.29 22.81
CA PRO A 351 -20.24 -12.48 23.03
C PRO A 351 -21.73 -12.16 23.20
N THR A 352 -22.13 -10.90 23.04
CA THR A 352 -23.51 -10.44 23.21
C THR A 352 -23.96 -9.60 22.01
N GLY A 353 -24.21 -10.27 20.88
CA GLY A 353 -25.20 -9.89 19.83
C GLY A 353 -25.09 -8.51 19.20
#